data_AF-A0A835XCU4-F1
#
_entry.id   AF-A0A835XCU4-F1
#
_cell.length_a   1.000
_cell.length_b   1.000
_cell.length_c   1.000
_cell.angle_alpha   90.00
_cell.angle_beta   90.00
_cell.angle_gamma   90.00
#
_symmetry.space_group_name_H-M   'P 1'
#
loop_
_entity.id
_entity.type
_entity.pdbx_description
1 polymer ?
#
loop_
_entity_poly.entity_id
_entity_poly.type
_entity_poly.pdbx_seq_one_letter_code
_entity_poly.pdbx_strand_id
1 'polypeptide(L)'
;MIMPFTKPIISIENVVATGTINQKLDLKDITKKFPDVEWHPEQFPGAVFRLRSPKTATLLFSTGKMVCTGAKSEELAKKAVKTVVQKLRKGGIKIKKEATVTIQNIVASINLGGKISLEQAARTLPRSMYEPEQFPGVIHRILEPKTVILLFASGKLVCTGGKTAKDVYRAVNNLHSMLEEKNLMNYD
;
A
#
# COMPACT_ATOMS: atom_id res chain seq x y z
N MET A 1 -3.61 30.69 4.57
CA MET A 1 -3.95 29.26 4.64
C MET A 1 -4.38 29.00 6.07
N ILE A 2 -5.63 28.58 6.29
CA ILE A 2 -6.12 28.27 7.64
C ILE A 2 -5.35 27.04 8.12
N MET A 3 -4.77 27.10 9.33
CA MET A 3 -4.16 25.92 9.93
C MET A 3 -5.28 25.03 10.49
N PRO A 4 -5.29 23.72 10.19
CA PRO A 4 -6.26 22.79 10.77
C PRO A 4 -6.23 22.82 12.31
N PHE A 5 -7.38 22.59 12.95
CA PHE A 5 -7.48 22.57 14.41
C PHE A 5 -6.66 21.44 15.04
N THR A 6 -6.47 20.34 14.31
CA THR A 6 -5.71 19.17 14.74
C THR A 6 -4.58 18.83 13.75
N LYS A 7 -3.70 17.90 14.14
CA LYS A 7 -2.71 17.31 13.22
C LYS A 7 -3.15 15.89 12.86
N PRO A 8 -3.14 15.51 11.57
CA PRO A 8 -3.53 14.18 11.17
C PRO A 8 -2.51 13.15 11.67
N ILE A 9 -2.97 12.11 12.35
CA ILE A 9 -2.14 10.97 12.75
C ILE A 9 -2.16 9.98 11.58
N ILE A 10 -1.01 9.80 10.92
CA ILE A 10 -0.87 8.98 9.71
C ILE A 10 0.00 7.76 10.01
N SER A 11 -0.54 6.57 9.72
CA SER A 11 0.15 5.28 9.87
C SER A 11 0.19 4.54 8.54
N ILE A 12 1.39 4.17 8.08
CA ILE A 12 1.55 3.32 6.90
C ILE A 12 1.22 1.87 7.28
N GLU A 13 0.16 1.33 6.69
CA GLU A 13 -0.32 -0.02 6.99
C GLU A 13 0.25 -1.06 6.04
N ASN A 14 0.49 -0.70 4.78
CA ASN A 14 1.03 -1.63 3.80
C ASN A 14 1.76 -0.89 2.68
N VAL A 15 2.84 -1.51 2.20
CA VAL A 15 3.59 -1.11 1.02
C VAL A 15 3.69 -2.30 0.09
N VAL A 16 3.23 -2.11 -1.15
CA VAL A 16 3.33 -3.09 -2.23
C VAL A 16 4.49 -2.69 -3.14
N ALA A 17 5.42 -3.62 -3.34
CA ALA A 17 6.56 -3.43 -4.22
C ALA A 17 6.64 -4.55 -5.24
N THR A 18 7.07 -4.23 -6.46
CA THR A 18 7.48 -5.24 -7.45
C THR A 18 8.99 -5.33 -7.51
N GLY A 19 9.50 -6.54 -7.66
CA GLY A 19 10.90 -6.80 -7.99
C GLY A 19 11.04 -7.49 -9.34
N THR A 20 12.18 -7.32 -10.01
CA THR A 20 12.59 -8.17 -11.14
C THR A 20 14.07 -8.48 -11.05
N ILE A 21 14.43 -9.72 -11.37
CA ILE A 21 15.82 -10.18 -11.55
C ILE A 21 16.20 -10.37 -13.03
N ASN A 22 15.28 -10.06 -13.96
CA ASN A 22 15.49 -10.17 -15.42
C ASN A 22 16.05 -11.53 -15.86
N GLN A 23 15.56 -12.61 -15.25
CA GLN A 23 15.86 -13.99 -15.59
C GLN A 23 14.70 -14.90 -15.19
N LYS A 24 14.54 -16.05 -15.84
CA LYS A 24 13.54 -17.05 -15.44
C LYS A 24 13.88 -17.67 -14.09
N LEU A 25 12.85 -18.07 -13.35
CA LEU A 25 12.94 -18.86 -12.13
C LEU A 25 12.26 -20.22 -12.35
N ASP A 26 12.95 -21.28 -11.95
CA ASP A 26 12.34 -22.61 -11.87
C ASP A 26 11.62 -22.74 -10.52
N LEU A 27 10.30 -22.53 -10.54
CA LEU A 27 9.48 -22.62 -9.32
C LEU A 27 9.41 -24.06 -8.76
N LYS A 28 9.61 -25.09 -9.60
CA LYS A 28 9.72 -26.48 -9.14
C LYS A 28 11.02 -26.70 -8.36
N ASP A 29 12.13 -26.18 -8.86
CA ASP A 29 13.42 -26.25 -8.14
C ASP A 29 13.37 -25.45 -6.82
N ILE A 30 12.76 -24.27 -6.83
CA ILE A 30 12.60 -23.45 -5.62
C ILE A 30 11.79 -24.20 -4.56
N THR A 31 10.62 -24.74 -4.90
CA THR A 31 9.76 -25.43 -3.92
C THR A 31 10.39 -26.71 -3.37
N LYS A 32 11.22 -27.41 -4.17
CA LYS A 32 12.03 -28.53 -3.68
C LYS A 32 13.09 -28.11 -2.65
N LYS A 33 13.75 -26.97 -2.87
CA LYS A 33 14.83 -26.46 -2.01
C LYS A 33 14.32 -25.65 -0.80
N PHE A 34 13.10 -25.14 -0.88
CA PHE A 34 12.45 -24.33 0.14
C PHE A 34 11.07 -24.91 0.45
N PRO A 35 10.97 -25.88 1.37
CA PRO A 35 9.70 -26.55 1.70
C PRO A 35 8.60 -25.62 2.21
N ASP A 36 8.98 -24.50 2.83
CA ASP A 36 8.04 -23.46 3.32
C ASP A 36 7.47 -22.57 2.19
N VAL A 37 7.89 -22.77 0.94
CA VAL A 37 7.39 -22.02 -0.22
C VAL A 37 6.21 -22.76 -0.82
N GLU A 38 5.03 -22.15 -0.73
CA GLU A 38 3.77 -22.70 -1.26
C GLU A 38 3.67 -22.43 -2.78
N TRP A 39 3.40 -23.45 -3.59
CA TRP A 39 3.15 -23.27 -5.02
C TRP A 39 2.16 -24.31 -5.55
N HIS A 40 0.99 -23.83 -5.96
CA HIS A 40 -0.08 -24.62 -6.55
C HIS A 40 -0.47 -23.99 -7.90
N PRO A 41 0.25 -24.32 -9.00
CA PRO A 41 0.10 -23.63 -10.28
C PRO A 41 -1.31 -23.72 -10.88
N GLU A 42 -2.06 -24.78 -10.55
CA GLU A 42 -3.47 -24.95 -10.95
C GLU A 42 -4.42 -23.93 -10.30
N GLN A 43 -4.04 -23.35 -9.16
CA GLN A 43 -4.81 -22.33 -8.44
C GLN A 43 -4.25 -20.92 -8.67
N PHE A 44 -2.92 -20.78 -8.63
CA PHE A 44 -2.25 -19.50 -8.77
C PHE A 44 -0.84 -19.68 -9.38
N PRO A 45 -0.46 -18.89 -10.41
CA PRO A 45 0.79 -19.09 -11.14
C PRO A 45 2.07 -18.76 -10.36
N GLY A 46 1.98 -18.01 -9.25
CA GLY A 46 3.14 -17.59 -8.46
C GLY A 46 3.38 -18.48 -7.23
N ALA A 47 4.64 -18.66 -6.86
CA ALA A 47 5.01 -19.30 -5.60
C ALA A 47 5.06 -18.27 -4.45
N VAL A 48 4.58 -18.62 -3.26
CA VAL A 48 4.48 -17.70 -2.12
C VAL A 48 5.67 -17.91 -1.18
N PHE A 49 6.56 -16.92 -1.13
CA PHE A 49 7.70 -16.92 -0.21
C PHE A 49 7.41 -15.99 0.98
N ARG A 50 7.42 -16.50 2.21
CA ARG A 50 7.14 -15.71 3.42
C ARG A 50 8.41 -15.42 4.21
N LEU A 51 8.56 -14.17 4.66
CA LEU A 51 9.58 -13.77 5.63
C LEU A 51 8.94 -13.50 6.99
N ARG A 52 9.62 -13.87 8.07
CA ARG A 52 9.20 -13.57 9.46
C ARG A 52 9.56 -12.13 9.88
N SER A 53 10.72 -11.63 9.45
CA SER A 53 11.20 -10.28 9.75
C SER A 53 11.91 -9.67 8.53
N PRO A 54 11.36 -8.59 7.92
CA PRO A 54 10.01 -8.06 8.16
C PRO A 54 8.93 -9.09 7.79
N LYS A 55 7.80 -9.10 8.50
CA LYS A 55 6.67 -10.00 8.22
C LYS A 55 6.06 -9.63 6.86
N THR A 56 6.44 -10.37 5.82
CA THR A 56 6.11 -10.05 4.42
C THR A 56 5.84 -11.32 3.63
N ALA A 57 5.04 -11.19 2.57
CA ALA A 57 4.84 -12.22 1.57
C ALA A 57 5.35 -11.71 0.22
N THR A 58 6.20 -12.50 -0.44
CA THR A 58 6.71 -12.22 -1.78
C THR A 58 6.25 -13.32 -2.72
N LEU A 59 5.42 -12.95 -3.69
CA LEU A 59 4.99 -13.81 -4.78
C LEU A 59 6.12 -13.87 -5.81
N LEU A 60 6.59 -15.07 -6.14
CA LEU A 60 7.63 -15.35 -7.12
C LEU A 60 6.98 -15.89 -8.41
N PHE A 61 7.27 -15.28 -9.55
CA PHE A 61 6.78 -15.76 -10.84
C PHE A 61 7.92 -16.39 -11.64
N SER A 62 7.59 -17.38 -12.48
CA SER A 62 8.55 -18.07 -13.36
C SER A 62 9.30 -17.12 -14.31
N THR A 63 8.73 -15.93 -14.56
CA THR A 63 9.35 -14.85 -15.35
C THR A 63 10.49 -14.12 -14.61
N GLY A 64 10.69 -14.37 -13.31
CA GLY A 64 11.60 -13.61 -12.46
C GLY A 64 11.01 -12.33 -11.90
N LYS A 65 9.75 -12.03 -12.21
CA LYS A 65 8.99 -10.97 -11.53
C LYS A 65 8.67 -11.42 -10.10
N MET A 66 8.65 -10.45 -9.20
CA MET A 66 8.28 -10.62 -7.80
C MET A 66 7.26 -9.56 -7.39
N VAL A 67 6.32 -9.91 -6.53
CA VAL A 67 5.39 -8.96 -5.90
C VAL A 67 5.48 -9.15 -4.39
N CYS A 68 5.96 -8.15 -3.69
CA CYS A 68 6.09 -8.14 -2.23
C CYS A 68 4.99 -7.27 -1.60
N THR A 69 4.37 -7.79 -0.54
CA THR A 69 3.38 -7.07 0.28
C THR A 69 3.54 -7.40 1.77
N GLY A 70 2.93 -6.57 2.63
CA GLY A 70 2.96 -6.68 4.09
C GLY A 70 4.00 -5.80 4.78
N ALA A 71 4.85 -5.09 4.02
CA ALA A 71 5.83 -4.18 4.59
C ALA A 71 5.17 -2.87 5.05
N LYS A 72 5.67 -2.27 6.14
CA LYS A 72 5.17 -0.99 6.67
C LYS A 72 5.99 0.24 6.26
N SER A 73 6.96 0.07 5.37
CA SER A 73 7.71 1.18 4.78
C SER A 73 8.30 0.79 3.44
N GLU A 74 8.62 1.78 2.61
CA GLU A 74 9.29 1.58 1.32
C GLU A 74 10.65 0.90 1.47
N GLU A 75 11.39 1.25 2.52
CA GLU A 75 12.67 0.64 2.84
C GLU A 75 12.52 -0.84 3.20
N LEU A 76 11.56 -1.17 4.07
CA LEU A 76 11.29 -2.56 4.46
C LEU A 76 10.80 -3.40 3.27
N ALA A 77 10.00 -2.84 2.37
CA ALA A 77 9.58 -3.52 1.15
C ALA A 77 10.77 -3.82 0.23
N LYS A 78 11.65 -2.84 0.01
CA LYS A 78 12.89 -3.01 -0.77
C LYS A 78 13.82 -4.04 -0.13
N LYS A 79 13.98 -3.99 1.20
CA LYS A 79 14.76 -4.94 1.97
C LYS A 79 14.20 -6.35 1.85
N ALA A 80 12.89 -6.54 2.00
CA ALA A 80 12.23 -7.83 1.89
C ALA A 80 12.51 -8.52 0.54
N VAL A 81 12.32 -7.81 -0.57
CA VAL A 81 12.61 -8.35 -1.92
C VAL A 81 14.07 -8.78 -2.05
N LYS A 82 15.01 -7.92 -1.61
CA LYS A 82 16.45 -8.24 -1.64
C LYS A 82 16.78 -9.44 -0.76
N THR A 83 16.18 -9.53 0.43
CA THR A 83 16.36 -10.66 1.35
C THR A 83 15.84 -11.96 0.74
N VAL A 84 14.70 -11.96 0.06
CA VAL A 84 14.21 -13.15 -0.66
C VAL A 84 15.20 -13.59 -1.73
N VAL A 85 15.70 -12.68 -2.57
CA VAL A 85 16.71 -13.01 -3.59
C VAL A 85 17.99 -13.57 -2.97
N GLN A 86 18.48 -12.97 -1.88
CA GLN A 86 19.64 -13.47 -1.15
C GLN A 86 19.41 -14.87 -0.57
N LYS A 87 18.23 -15.14 -0.01
CA LYS A 87 17.87 -16.48 0.49
C LYS A 87 17.84 -17.50 -0.64
N LEU A 88 17.22 -17.18 -1.78
CA LEU A 88 17.20 -18.04 -2.96
C LEU A 88 18.61 -18.39 -3.43
N ARG A 89 19.52 -17.39 -3.52
CA ARG A 89 20.93 -17.64 -3.87
C ARG A 89 21.62 -18.56 -2.88
N LYS A 90 21.48 -18.30 -1.58
CA LYS A 90 22.07 -19.12 -0.52
C LYS A 90 21.54 -20.56 -0.53
N GLY A 91 20.28 -20.76 -0.91
CA GLY A 91 19.69 -22.09 -1.11
C GLY A 91 20.02 -22.74 -2.46
N GLY A 92 20.99 -22.22 -3.21
CA GLY A 92 21.47 -22.86 -4.44
C GLY A 92 20.62 -22.57 -5.68
N ILE A 93 19.80 -21.51 -5.68
CA ILE A 93 19.14 -21.01 -6.89
C ILE A 93 20.08 -20.04 -7.60
N LYS A 94 20.39 -20.32 -8.88
CA LYS A 94 21.31 -19.48 -9.67
C LYS A 94 20.64 -18.18 -10.07
N ILE A 95 20.92 -17.09 -9.33
CA ILE A 95 20.43 -15.73 -9.63
C ILE A 95 21.62 -14.82 -9.92
N LYS A 96 21.76 -14.39 -11.18
CA LYS A 96 22.92 -13.62 -11.67
C LYS A 96 22.88 -12.14 -11.28
N LYS A 97 21.70 -11.53 -11.29
CA LYS A 97 21.52 -10.07 -11.10
C LYS A 97 20.86 -9.76 -9.77
N GLU A 98 21.14 -8.58 -9.22
CA GLU A 98 20.34 -8.02 -8.13
C GLU A 98 18.91 -7.73 -8.58
N ALA A 99 17.99 -7.68 -7.61
CA ALA A 99 16.62 -7.28 -7.89
C ALA A 99 16.51 -5.77 -8.06
N THR A 100 15.94 -5.33 -9.17
CA THR A 100 15.42 -3.96 -9.31
C THR A 100 14.05 -3.90 -8.65
N VAL A 101 13.87 -2.98 -7.69
CA VAL A 101 12.64 -2.87 -6.90
C VAL A 101 11.94 -1.53 -7.15
N THR A 102 10.63 -1.59 -7.37
CA THR A 102 9.78 -0.42 -7.60
C THR A 102 8.57 -0.47 -6.67
N ILE A 103 8.29 0.62 -5.96
CA ILE A 103 7.08 0.74 -5.15
C ILE A 103 5.89 0.96 -6.08
N GLN A 104 4.85 0.16 -5.89
CA GLN A 104 3.64 0.19 -6.70
C GLN A 104 2.48 0.88 -6.00
N ASN A 105 2.37 0.69 -4.67
CA ASN A 105 1.29 1.25 -3.88
C ASN A 105 1.68 1.36 -2.40
N ILE A 106 1.13 2.35 -1.74
CA ILE A 106 1.15 2.53 -0.29
C ILE A 106 -0.28 2.66 0.19
N VAL A 107 -0.60 1.98 1.28
CA VAL A 107 -1.87 2.08 2.00
C VAL A 107 -1.57 2.66 3.37
N ALA A 108 -2.31 3.69 3.75
CA ALA A 108 -2.19 4.34 5.05
C ALA A 108 -3.55 4.50 5.72
N SER A 109 -3.57 4.33 7.04
CA SER A 109 -4.68 4.72 7.89
C SER A 109 -4.41 6.11 8.47
N ILE A 110 -5.46 6.89 8.65
CA ILE A 110 -5.36 8.26 9.16
C ILE A 110 -6.45 8.49 10.21
N ASN A 111 -6.14 9.25 11.25
CA ASN A 111 -7.12 9.85 12.15
C ASN A 111 -6.97 11.38 12.13
N LEU A 112 -8.04 12.09 11.77
CA LEU A 112 -8.07 13.55 11.77
C LEU A 112 -8.44 14.15 13.14
N GLY A 113 -8.94 13.36 14.10
CA GLY A 113 -9.26 13.85 15.45
C GLY A 113 -10.57 14.66 15.56
N GLY A 114 -11.37 14.74 14.50
CA GLY A 114 -12.71 15.34 14.50
C GLY A 114 -13.66 14.57 13.58
N LYS A 115 -14.96 14.72 13.76
CA LYS A 115 -15.99 14.07 12.93
C LYS A 115 -16.15 14.78 11.59
N ILE A 116 -16.55 14.04 10.56
CA ILE A 116 -16.78 14.57 9.21
C ILE A 116 -18.26 14.41 8.86
N SER A 117 -18.90 15.49 8.37
CA SER A 117 -20.21 15.40 7.74
C SER A 117 -20.09 14.80 6.34
N LEU A 118 -20.38 13.50 6.18
CA LEU A 118 -20.15 12.78 4.92
C LEU A 118 -21.03 13.30 3.78
N GLU A 119 -22.29 13.60 4.06
CA GLU A 119 -23.26 14.14 3.10
C GLU A 119 -22.79 15.49 2.55
N GLN A 120 -22.32 16.37 3.45
CA GLN A 120 -21.80 17.68 3.05
C GLN A 120 -20.47 17.55 2.32
N ALA A 121 -19.58 16.67 2.80
CA ALA A 121 -18.30 16.41 2.15
C ALA A 121 -18.50 15.88 0.73
N ALA A 122 -19.41 14.94 0.51
CA ALA A 122 -19.72 14.39 -0.81
C ALA A 122 -20.23 15.45 -1.79
N ARG A 123 -21.07 16.38 -1.32
CA ARG A 123 -21.62 17.49 -2.12
C ARG A 123 -20.58 18.57 -2.42
N THR A 124 -19.64 18.80 -1.52
CA THR A 124 -18.74 19.97 -1.57
C THR A 124 -17.37 19.63 -2.18
N LEU A 125 -16.88 18.42 -1.93
CA LEU A 125 -15.56 17.99 -2.39
C LEU A 125 -15.65 17.48 -3.83
N PRO A 126 -14.78 17.96 -4.74
CA PRO A 126 -14.79 17.50 -6.12
C PRO A 126 -14.39 16.04 -6.22
N ARG A 127 -14.93 15.32 -7.21
CA ARG A 127 -14.59 13.91 -7.50
C ARG A 127 -14.78 13.00 -6.27
N SER A 128 -15.86 13.25 -5.54
CA SER A 128 -16.29 12.46 -4.39
C SER A 128 -17.54 11.67 -4.75
N MET A 129 -17.62 10.44 -4.24
CA MET A 129 -18.77 9.55 -4.41
C MET A 129 -19.19 9.04 -3.03
N TYR A 130 -20.48 9.08 -2.75
CA TYR A 130 -21.05 8.63 -1.48
C TYR A 130 -22.37 7.93 -1.76
N GLU A 131 -22.35 6.60 -1.61
CA GLU A 131 -23.48 5.72 -1.80
C GLU A 131 -23.56 4.83 -0.55
N PRO A 132 -24.13 5.32 0.57
CA PRO A 132 -24.04 4.66 1.88
C PRO A 132 -24.63 3.26 1.92
N GLU A 133 -25.58 2.95 1.03
CA GLU A 133 -26.14 1.60 0.87
C GLU A 133 -25.13 0.60 0.26
N GLN A 134 -24.17 1.09 -0.51
CA GLN A 134 -23.12 0.28 -1.14
C GLN A 134 -21.82 0.30 -0.35
N PHE A 135 -21.46 1.44 0.23
CA PHE A 135 -20.23 1.63 0.98
C PHE A 135 -20.38 2.75 2.03
N PRO A 136 -20.02 2.51 3.31
CA PRO A 136 -20.31 3.44 4.41
C PRO A 136 -19.43 4.71 4.47
N GLY A 137 -18.59 4.97 3.47
CA GLY A 137 -17.67 6.10 3.45
C GLY A 137 -17.72 6.88 2.14
N VAL A 138 -17.17 8.09 2.13
CA VAL A 138 -16.99 8.89 0.91
C VAL A 138 -15.71 8.43 0.22
N ILE A 139 -15.81 8.11 -1.08
CA ILE A 139 -14.65 7.83 -1.93
C ILE A 139 -14.22 9.13 -2.61
N HIS A 140 -13.12 9.72 -2.17
CA HIS A 140 -12.57 10.96 -2.71
C HIS A 140 -11.34 10.70 -3.58
N ARG A 141 -11.35 11.17 -4.84
CA ARG A 141 -10.25 10.96 -5.80
C ARG A 141 -9.42 12.23 -6.00
N ILE A 142 -8.12 12.11 -5.74
CA ILE A 142 -7.12 13.17 -5.92
C ILE A 142 -6.30 12.85 -7.17
N LEU A 143 -6.11 13.83 -8.06
CA LEU A 143 -5.34 13.65 -9.29
C LEU A 143 -3.84 13.75 -9.09
N GLU A 144 -3.39 14.68 -8.24
CA GLU A 144 -1.97 14.93 -8.00
C GLU A 144 -1.70 15.19 -6.50
N PRO A 145 -1.04 14.26 -5.78
CA PRO A 145 -0.64 12.93 -6.25
C PRO A 145 -1.86 12.05 -6.53
N LYS A 146 -1.76 11.19 -7.55
CA LYS A 146 -2.84 10.26 -7.91
C LYS A 146 -3.13 9.29 -6.75
N THR A 147 -4.18 9.59 -5.99
CA THR A 147 -4.55 8.88 -4.76
C THR A 147 -6.07 8.81 -4.61
N VAL A 148 -6.52 7.85 -3.81
CA VAL A 148 -7.92 7.71 -3.38
C VAL A 148 -7.93 7.73 -1.87
N ILE A 149 -8.79 8.56 -1.29
CA ILE A 149 -9.02 8.62 0.14
C ILE A 149 -10.45 8.19 0.42
N LEU A 150 -10.61 7.23 1.33
CA LEU A 150 -11.89 6.83 1.89
C LEU A 150 -12.09 7.63 3.18
N LEU A 151 -13.16 8.41 3.27
CA LEU A 151 -13.50 9.22 4.44
C LEU A 151 -14.63 8.53 5.22
N PHE A 152 -14.51 8.46 6.54
CA PHE A 152 -15.56 7.94 7.42
C PHE A 152 -16.03 9.04 8.38
N ALA A 153 -17.31 8.99 8.79
CA ALA A 153 -17.92 10.01 9.65
C ALA A 153 -17.16 10.25 10.97
N SER A 154 -16.44 9.22 11.44
CA SER A 154 -15.59 9.28 12.64
C SER A 154 -14.32 10.14 12.51
N GLY A 155 -13.98 10.67 11.33
CA GLY A 155 -12.70 11.33 11.09
C GLY A 155 -11.55 10.40 10.75
N LYS A 156 -11.79 9.09 10.77
CA LYS A 156 -10.84 8.11 10.26
C LYS A 156 -10.84 8.13 8.74
N LEU A 157 -9.66 7.96 8.15
CA LEU A 157 -9.49 7.85 6.70
C LEU A 157 -8.64 6.63 6.33
N VAL A 158 -8.78 6.19 5.08
CA VAL A 158 -7.84 5.28 4.42
C VAL A 158 -7.35 5.93 3.14
N CYS A 159 -6.03 6.12 3.00
CA CYS A 159 -5.41 6.65 1.79
C CYS A 159 -4.69 5.53 1.03
N THR A 160 -4.91 5.45 -0.29
CA THR A 160 -4.22 4.51 -1.18
C THR A 160 -3.93 5.09 -2.56
N GLY A 161 -3.06 4.44 -3.34
CA GLY A 161 -2.64 4.84 -4.68
C GLY A 161 -1.28 5.55 -4.73
N GLY A 162 -0.82 6.09 -3.60
CA GLY A 162 0.47 6.77 -3.49
C GLY A 162 1.64 5.81 -3.71
N LYS A 163 2.72 6.29 -4.33
CA LYS A 163 3.94 5.49 -4.57
C LYS A 163 5.09 5.87 -3.66
N THR A 164 5.00 7.01 -2.98
CA THR A 164 5.94 7.45 -1.97
C THR A 164 5.20 7.85 -0.71
N ALA A 165 5.86 7.77 0.45
CA ALA A 165 5.25 8.25 1.69
C ALA A 165 4.86 9.74 1.57
N LYS A 166 5.69 10.55 0.89
CA LYS A 166 5.43 11.97 0.63
C LYS A 166 4.10 12.19 -0.11
N ASP A 167 3.73 11.33 -1.06
CA ASP A 167 2.45 11.43 -1.75
C ASP A 167 1.27 11.27 -0.79
N VAL A 168 1.36 10.30 0.11
CA VAL A 168 0.34 10.05 1.14
C VAL A 168 0.21 11.26 2.06
N TYR A 169 1.33 11.76 2.61
CA TYR A 169 1.33 12.94 3.48
C TYR A 169 0.75 14.16 2.78
N ARG A 170 1.14 14.41 1.52
CA ARG A 170 0.63 15.55 0.73
C ARG A 170 -0.88 15.44 0.48
N ALA A 171 -1.35 14.26 0.06
CA ALA A 171 -2.77 14.01 -0.18
C ALA A 171 -3.63 14.23 1.08
N VAL A 172 -3.19 13.66 2.21
CA VAL A 172 -3.91 13.74 3.48
C VAL A 172 -3.93 15.16 4.02
N ASN A 173 -2.79 15.86 4.04
CA ASN A 173 -2.74 17.23 4.55
C ASN A 173 -3.57 18.18 3.67
N ASN A 174 -3.54 18.05 2.34
CA ASN A 174 -4.36 18.86 1.46
C ASN A 174 -5.85 18.62 1.67
N LEU A 175 -6.27 17.36 1.82
CA LEU A 175 -7.66 17.03 2.13
C LEU A 175 -8.07 17.60 3.49
N HIS A 176 -7.23 17.47 4.51
CA HIS A 176 -7.51 17.97 5.85
C HIS A 176 -7.72 19.49 5.85
N SER A 177 -6.81 20.25 5.23
CA SER A 177 -6.99 21.70 5.07
C SER A 177 -8.28 22.04 4.32
N MET A 178 -8.62 21.29 3.27
CA MET A 178 -9.84 21.53 2.49
C MET A 178 -11.11 21.26 3.30
N LEU A 179 -11.11 20.22 4.15
CA LEU A 179 -12.25 19.91 5.03
C LEU A 179 -12.46 21.05 6.05
N GLU A 180 -11.39 21.58 6.62
CA GLU A 180 -11.41 22.68 7.58
C GLU A 180 -11.86 24.00 6.94
N GLU A 181 -11.27 24.38 5.81
CA GLU A 181 -11.62 25.61 5.07
C GLU A 181 -13.09 25.64 4.65
N LYS A 182 -13.72 24.47 4.49
CA LYS A 182 -15.12 24.29 4.11
C LYS A 182 -16.05 24.02 5.29
N ASN A 183 -15.55 24.07 6.52
CA ASN A 183 -16.28 23.77 7.76
C ASN A 183 -16.99 22.39 7.71
N LEU A 184 -16.31 21.39 7.14
CA LEU A 184 -16.84 20.01 7.00
C LEU A 184 -16.46 19.12 8.19
N MET A 185 -15.68 19.65 9.13
CA MET A 185 -15.25 18.97 10.34
C MET A 185 -15.92 19.55 11.58
N ASN A 186 -16.26 18.67 12.51
CA ASN A 186 -16.80 19.00 13.83
C ASN A 186 -15.89 18.41 14.91
N TYR A 187 -15.56 19.22 15.90
CA TYR A 187 -14.77 18.83 17.06
C TYR A 187 -15.70 18.90 18.28
N ASP A 188 -15.82 17.79 19.00
CA ASP A 188 -16.55 17.75 20.27
C ASP A 188 -15.75 18.47 21.37
#